data_AF-A0A0Q8H608-F1
#
_entry.id   AF-A0A0Q8H608-F1
#
_cell.length_a   1.000
_cell.length_b   1.000
_cell.length_c   1.000
_cell.angle_alpha   90.00
_cell.angle_beta   90.00
_cell.angle_gamma   90.00
#
_symmetry.space_group_name_H-M   'P 1'
#
loop_
_entity.id
_entity.type
_entity.pdbx_description
1 polymer ?
#
loop_
_entity_poly.entity_id
_entity_poly.type
_entity_poly.pdbx_seq_one_letter_code
_entity_poly.pdbx_strand_id
1 'polypeptide(L)'
;MPELLAEPRWADAAQALIGGCVDLGPRQEGAVALMETVCSGLGDQLYPAFLRVLAEVNLRGEYAARAAVAQTLTQALCQGRLPSGSRAAWGSFQPSAQRRSLGPIEYLCLAAWPGREQATLSPEQFQTLAGAVMDLLDCDAEARRLYADHLSAVADDPLDGTMPREVRSALRALAQSWRGHPDASQACKAFVDGLNRALR
;
A
#
# COMPACT_ATOMS: atom_id res chain seq x y z
N MET A 1 -12.16 14.49 -13.92
CA MET A 1 -12.06 13.60 -12.72
C MET A 1 -13.31 12.75 -12.42
N PRO A 2 -14.52 12.96 -12.97
CA PRO A 2 -15.66 12.06 -12.71
C PRO A 2 -15.86 10.92 -13.74
N GLU A 3 -15.30 11.00 -14.95
CA GLU A 3 -15.57 10.00 -16.01
C GLU A 3 -14.80 8.68 -15.88
N LEU A 4 -13.70 8.64 -15.13
CA LEU A 4 -12.92 7.41 -14.86
C LEU A 4 -13.57 6.48 -13.79
N LEU A 5 -14.66 6.94 -13.17
CA LEU A 5 -15.45 6.19 -12.18
C LEU A 5 -16.71 5.56 -12.78
N ALA A 6 -17.01 5.82 -14.07
CA ALA A 6 -18.30 5.51 -14.67
C ALA A 6 -18.53 4.01 -14.90
N GLU A 7 -17.48 3.23 -15.16
CA GLU A 7 -17.57 1.77 -15.10
C GLU A 7 -16.24 1.16 -14.70
N PRO A 8 -16.12 0.66 -13.47
CA PRO A 8 -14.99 -0.20 -13.18
C PRO A 8 -15.49 -1.55 -12.72
N ARG A 9 -15.23 -2.55 -13.54
CA ARG A 9 -15.29 -3.96 -13.22
C ARG A 9 -14.20 -4.34 -12.20
N TRP A 10 -14.09 -3.62 -11.08
CA TRP A 10 -13.08 -3.84 -10.03
C TRP A 10 -13.17 -5.25 -9.48
N ALA A 11 -14.39 -5.76 -9.33
CA ALA A 11 -14.65 -7.12 -8.90
C ALA A 11 -14.04 -8.14 -9.90
N ASP A 12 -14.23 -7.93 -11.21
CA ASP A 12 -13.65 -8.82 -12.22
C ASP A 12 -12.12 -8.71 -12.28
N ALA A 13 -11.56 -7.51 -12.08
CA ALA A 13 -10.11 -7.31 -12.01
C ALA A 13 -9.50 -7.98 -10.76
N ALA A 14 -10.17 -7.84 -9.60
CA ALA A 14 -9.80 -8.54 -8.37
C ALA A 14 -9.85 -10.06 -8.56
N GLN A 15 -10.90 -10.56 -9.22
CA GLN A 15 -11.07 -11.98 -9.47
C GLN A 15 -10.05 -12.53 -10.47
N ALA A 16 -9.68 -11.76 -11.50
CA ALA A 16 -8.61 -12.11 -12.43
C ALA A 16 -7.24 -12.13 -11.74
N LEU A 17 -6.96 -11.18 -10.84
CA LEU A 17 -5.74 -11.16 -10.04
C LEU A 17 -5.67 -12.35 -9.09
N ILE A 18 -6.77 -12.67 -8.39
CA ILE A 18 -6.89 -13.85 -7.54
C ILE A 18 -6.64 -15.12 -8.35
N GLY A 19 -7.35 -15.29 -9.46
CA GLY A 19 -7.23 -16.46 -10.34
C GLY A 19 -5.79 -16.64 -10.79
N GLY A 20 -5.14 -15.59 -11.30
CA GLY A 20 -3.75 -15.66 -11.71
C GLY A 20 -2.76 -15.95 -10.58
N CYS A 21 -2.94 -15.37 -9.38
CA CYS A 21 -2.09 -15.67 -8.22
C CYS A 21 -2.25 -17.12 -7.71
N VAL A 22 -3.47 -17.67 -7.80
CA VAL A 22 -3.77 -19.05 -7.40
C VAL A 22 -3.28 -20.04 -8.46
N ASP A 23 -3.59 -19.80 -9.73
CA ASP A 23 -3.29 -20.69 -10.86
C ASP A 23 -1.79 -20.77 -11.16
N LEU A 24 -1.08 -19.64 -11.09
CA LEU A 24 0.38 -19.61 -11.27
C LEU A 24 1.13 -20.10 -10.03
N GLY A 25 0.44 -20.25 -8.90
CA GLY A 25 0.99 -20.59 -7.61
C GLY A 25 1.52 -19.35 -6.86
N PRO A 26 1.11 -19.15 -5.59
CA PRO A 26 1.69 -18.09 -4.77
C PRO A 26 3.19 -18.34 -4.60
N ARG A 27 3.96 -17.27 -4.44
CA ARG A 27 5.43 -17.31 -4.32
C ARG A 27 6.18 -17.70 -5.61
N GLN A 28 5.50 -17.79 -6.75
CA GLN A 28 6.12 -18.07 -8.05
C GLN A 28 6.40 -16.79 -8.84
N GLU A 29 7.48 -16.78 -9.64
CA GLU A 29 7.84 -15.62 -10.47
C GLU A 29 6.72 -15.18 -11.42
N GLY A 30 5.92 -16.13 -11.93
CA GLY A 30 4.78 -15.83 -12.79
C GLY A 30 3.71 -14.98 -12.10
N ALA A 31 3.42 -15.26 -10.83
CA ALA A 31 2.45 -14.50 -10.05
C ALA A 31 2.93 -13.05 -9.78
N VAL A 32 4.23 -12.89 -9.48
CA VAL A 32 4.85 -11.57 -9.31
C VAL A 32 4.84 -10.77 -10.62
N ALA A 33 5.21 -11.40 -11.73
CA ALA A 33 5.20 -10.77 -13.05
C ALA A 33 3.78 -10.35 -13.49
N LEU A 34 2.76 -11.17 -13.18
CA LEU A 34 1.37 -10.82 -13.43
C LEU A 34 0.96 -9.58 -12.62
N MET A 35 1.28 -9.55 -11.32
CA MET A 35 0.93 -8.43 -10.45
C MET A 35 1.59 -7.11 -10.89
N GLU A 36 2.84 -7.17 -11.33
CA GLU A 36 3.52 -6.02 -11.95
C GLU A 36 2.90 -5.59 -13.27
N THR A 37 2.51 -6.55 -14.11
CA THR A 37 1.83 -6.27 -15.38
C THR A 37 0.49 -5.60 -15.14
N VAL A 38 -0.26 -6.02 -14.12
CA VAL A 38 -1.50 -5.37 -13.71
C VAL A 38 -1.24 -3.95 -13.20
N CYS A 39 -0.23 -3.76 -12.35
CA CYS A 39 0.13 -2.42 -11.86
C CYS A 39 0.58 -1.49 -12.98
N SER A 40 1.40 -1.97 -13.92
CA SER A 40 1.93 -1.20 -15.05
C SER A 40 0.87 -0.96 -16.13
N GLY A 41 -0.01 -1.93 -16.37
CA GLY A 41 -1.10 -1.86 -17.34
C GLY A 41 -2.23 -0.92 -16.93
N LEU A 42 -2.43 -0.73 -15.62
CA LEU A 42 -3.28 0.34 -15.08
C LEU A 42 -2.63 1.72 -15.29
N GLY A 43 -1.29 1.79 -15.37
CA GLY A 43 -0.53 3.01 -15.59
C GLY A 43 -0.26 3.80 -14.31
N ASP A 44 0.80 4.61 -14.33
CA ASP A 44 1.36 5.31 -13.16
C ASP A 44 0.35 6.20 -12.40
N GLN A 45 -0.69 6.68 -13.08
CA GLN A 45 -1.74 7.53 -12.49
C GLN A 45 -2.86 6.74 -11.80
N LEU A 46 -2.98 5.43 -12.06
CA LEU A 46 -4.05 4.58 -11.54
C LEU A 46 -3.59 3.68 -10.38
N TYR A 47 -2.47 4.00 -9.73
CA TYR A 47 -2.08 3.32 -8.50
C TYR A 47 -3.19 3.31 -7.42
N PRO A 48 -3.98 4.39 -7.22
CA PRO A 48 -5.15 4.32 -6.34
C PRO A 48 -6.21 3.29 -6.75
N ALA A 49 -6.33 2.98 -8.04
CA ALA A 49 -7.21 1.92 -8.52
C ALA A 49 -6.67 0.53 -8.17
N PHE A 50 -5.36 0.32 -8.26
CA PHE A 50 -4.72 -0.92 -7.77
C PHE A 50 -4.97 -1.14 -6.27
N LEU A 51 -4.85 -0.10 -5.45
CA LEU A 51 -5.16 -0.17 -4.01
C LEU A 51 -6.64 -0.52 -3.75
N ARG A 52 -7.55 -0.01 -4.58
CA ARG A 52 -8.97 -0.40 -4.52
C ARG A 52 -9.18 -1.86 -4.90
N VAL A 53 -8.45 -2.37 -5.89
CA VAL A 53 -8.50 -3.80 -6.25
C VAL A 53 -8.04 -4.66 -5.07
N LEU A 54 -6.94 -4.30 -4.40
CA LEU A 54 -6.49 -5.02 -3.20
C LEU A 54 -7.53 -4.97 -2.07
N ALA A 55 -8.18 -3.82 -1.86
CA ALA A 55 -9.25 -3.69 -0.88
C ALA A 55 -10.45 -4.58 -1.25
N GLU A 56 -10.80 -4.68 -2.53
CA GLU A 56 -11.90 -5.53 -3.01
C GLU A 56 -11.56 -7.03 -2.87
N VAL A 57 -10.30 -7.42 -3.08
CA VAL A 57 -9.80 -8.77 -2.80
C VAL A 57 -9.97 -9.11 -1.32
N ASN A 58 -9.64 -8.18 -0.42
CA ASN A 58 -9.87 -8.41 1.01
C ASN A 58 -11.37 -8.43 1.36
N LEU A 59 -12.21 -7.66 0.68
CA LEU A 59 -13.64 -7.66 0.97
C LEU A 59 -14.33 -8.96 0.50
N ARG A 60 -13.98 -9.47 -0.68
CA ARG A 60 -14.73 -10.53 -1.37
C ARG A 60 -13.99 -11.86 -1.51
N GLY A 61 -12.66 -11.86 -1.41
CA GLY A 61 -11.87 -13.07 -1.60
C GLY A 61 -12.07 -14.06 -0.45
N GLU A 62 -11.96 -15.35 -0.74
CA GLU A 62 -11.83 -16.38 0.30
C GLU A 62 -10.44 -16.33 0.95
N TYR A 63 -10.29 -16.92 2.14
CA TYR A 63 -9.03 -16.87 2.89
C TYR A 63 -7.82 -17.36 2.09
N ALA A 64 -7.95 -18.44 1.33
CA ALA A 64 -6.87 -18.98 0.49
C ALA A 64 -6.46 -18.00 -0.63
N ALA A 65 -7.43 -17.32 -1.25
CA ALA A 65 -7.17 -16.31 -2.26
C ALA A 65 -6.45 -15.07 -1.68
N ARG A 66 -6.90 -14.61 -0.51
CA ARG A 66 -6.25 -13.50 0.22
C ARG A 66 -4.81 -13.83 0.58
N ALA A 67 -4.58 -15.02 1.14
CA ALA A 67 -3.25 -15.50 1.49
C ALA A 67 -2.34 -15.60 0.26
N ALA A 68 -2.86 -16.08 -0.89
CA ALA A 68 -2.08 -16.15 -2.13
C ALA A 68 -1.62 -14.76 -2.60
N VAL A 69 -2.51 -13.75 -2.58
CA VAL A 69 -2.15 -12.37 -2.96
C VAL A 69 -1.16 -11.76 -1.95
N ALA A 70 -1.35 -11.98 -0.65
CA ALA A 70 -0.44 -11.50 0.39
C ALA A 70 0.98 -12.08 0.24
N GLN A 71 1.08 -13.37 -0.07
CA GLN A 71 2.34 -14.05 -0.34
C GLN A 71 3.04 -13.49 -1.58
N THR A 72 2.29 -13.27 -2.66
CA THR A 72 2.84 -12.67 -3.89
C THR A 72 3.30 -11.23 -3.66
N LEU A 73 2.56 -10.41 -2.90
CA LEU A 73 2.96 -9.05 -2.52
C LEU A 73 4.28 -9.04 -1.74
N THR A 74 4.41 -9.98 -0.80
CA THR A 74 5.62 -10.11 0.02
C THR A 74 6.80 -10.63 -0.80
N GLN A 75 6.57 -11.53 -1.75
CA GLN A 75 7.63 -11.96 -2.65
C GLN A 75 8.11 -10.80 -3.54
N ALA A 76 7.18 -10.03 -4.10
CA ALA A 76 7.50 -8.84 -4.88
C ALA A 76 8.30 -7.83 -4.05
N LEU A 77 7.95 -7.67 -2.77
CA LEU A 77 8.70 -6.88 -1.79
C LEU A 77 10.15 -7.36 -1.65
N CYS A 78 10.35 -8.65 -1.36
CA CYS A 78 11.67 -9.24 -1.18
C CYS A 78 12.54 -9.16 -2.45
N GLN A 79 11.92 -9.12 -3.63
CA GLN A 79 12.60 -8.98 -4.92
C GLN A 79 12.86 -7.52 -5.30
N GLY A 80 12.40 -6.54 -4.52
CA GLY A 80 12.49 -5.12 -4.86
C GLY A 80 11.59 -4.71 -6.04
N ARG A 81 10.58 -5.53 -6.35
CA ARG A 81 9.65 -5.34 -7.46
C ARG A 81 8.23 -5.05 -6.97
N LEU A 82 8.12 -4.46 -5.78
CA LEU A 82 6.82 -4.15 -5.18
C LEU A 82 6.01 -3.24 -6.12
N PRO A 83 4.71 -3.53 -6.35
CA PRO A 83 3.83 -2.63 -7.08
C PRO A 83 3.87 -1.26 -6.44
N SER A 84 4.34 -0.26 -7.17
CA SER A 84 4.66 1.04 -6.60
C SER A 84 3.93 2.17 -7.30
N GLY A 85 3.40 3.09 -6.50
CA GLY A 85 2.77 4.30 -6.97
C GLY A 85 3.80 5.40 -7.17
N SER A 86 3.66 6.14 -8.26
CA SER A 86 4.55 7.25 -8.59
C SER A 86 3.98 8.57 -8.05
N ARG A 87 4.62 9.15 -7.02
CA ARG A 87 4.31 10.52 -6.56
C ARG A 87 5.49 11.45 -6.77
N ALA A 88 5.20 12.71 -7.07
CA ALA A 88 6.23 13.74 -7.15
C ALA A 88 6.93 13.89 -5.78
N ALA A 89 8.26 13.95 -5.78
CA ALA A 89 9.04 14.17 -4.56
C ALA A 89 8.66 15.51 -3.90
N TRP A 90 8.56 15.51 -2.58
CA TRP A 90 8.21 16.68 -1.77
C TRP A 90 9.07 17.90 -2.12
N GLY A 91 8.42 19.05 -2.41
CA GLY A 91 9.10 20.32 -2.72
C GLY A 91 9.48 20.55 -4.19
N SER A 92 9.21 19.59 -5.08
CA SER A 92 9.51 19.73 -6.51
C SER A 92 8.26 20.10 -7.32
N PHE A 93 8.02 21.40 -7.48
CA PHE A 93 7.06 21.95 -8.46
C PHE A 93 7.61 21.90 -9.91
N GLN A 94 8.67 21.13 -10.14
CA GLN A 94 9.34 21.02 -11.43
C GLN A 94 8.86 19.75 -12.14
N PRO A 95 8.54 19.79 -13.45
CA PRO A 95 8.14 18.62 -14.23
C PRO A 95 9.24 17.53 -14.34
N SER A 96 10.48 17.85 -13.92
CA SER A 96 11.62 16.94 -13.79
C SER A 96 11.81 16.36 -12.38
N ALA A 97 10.85 16.55 -11.48
CA ALA A 97 10.82 15.94 -10.17
C ALA A 97 11.03 14.43 -10.25
N GLN A 98 12.07 13.90 -9.59
CA GLN A 98 12.30 12.46 -9.44
C GLN A 98 11.02 11.86 -8.83
N ARG A 99 10.22 11.21 -9.67
CA ARG A 99 9.04 10.46 -9.29
C ARG A 99 9.53 9.19 -8.59
N ARG A 100 9.17 9.01 -7.32
CA ARG A 100 9.68 7.91 -6.51
C ARG A 100 8.59 6.87 -6.26
N SER A 101 9.01 5.62 -6.35
CA SER A 101 8.18 4.43 -6.18
C SER A 101 7.86 4.23 -4.70
N LEU A 102 6.58 4.38 -4.34
CA LEU A 102 6.08 4.11 -2.99
C LEU A 102 5.24 2.83 -3.00
N GLY A 103 5.48 1.95 -2.03
CA GLY A 103 4.65 0.77 -1.82
C GLY A 103 3.21 1.11 -1.38
N PRO A 104 2.34 0.09 -1.30
CA PRO A 104 0.91 0.31 -1.04
C PRO A 104 0.61 1.09 0.24
N ILE A 105 1.21 0.70 1.36
CA ILE A 105 0.94 1.32 2.67
C ILE A 105 1.65 2.68 2.76
N GLU A 106 2.87 2.78 2.24
CA GLU A 106 3.66 4.00 2.19
C GLU A 106 2.94 5.11 1.41
N TYR A 107 2.37 4.74 0.26
CA TYR A 107 1.58 5.64 -0.58
C TYR A 107 0.36 6.17 0.17
N LEU A 108 -0.39 5.29 0.84
CA LEU A 108 -1.58 5.64 1.62
C LEU A 108 -1.23 6.55 2.81
N CYS A 109 -0.15 6.24 3.52
CA CYS A 109 0.35 7.06 4.62
C CYS A 109 0.69 8.48 4.16
N LEU A 110 1.38 8.61 3.03
CA LEU A 110 1.69 9.92 2.46
C LEU A 110 0.43 10.64 1.92
N ALA A 111 -0.60 9.91 1.50
CA ALA A 111 -1.85 10.50 0.99
C ALA A 111 -2.79 10.99 2.11
N ALA A 112 -2.69 10.41 3.30
CA ALA A 112 -3.40 10.83 4.50
C ALA A 112 -2.77 12.04 5.20
N TRP A 113 -1.53 12.39 4.86
CA TRP A 113 -0.84 13.54 5.45
C TRP A 113 -1.27 14.85 4.78
N PRO A 114 -1.81 15.82 5.53
CA PRO A 114 -2.18 17.13 4.96
C PRO A 114 -0.97 18.01 4.66
N GLY A 115 0.11 17.98 5.47
CA GLY A 115 1.27 18.83 5.25
C GLY A 115 0.90 20.33 5.18
N ARG A 116 1.21 20.99 4.05
CA ARG A 116 0.88 22.41 3.77
C ARG A 116 -0.35 22.61 2.87
N GLU A 117 -0.86 21.54 2.27
CA GLU A 117 -2.05 21.55 1.41
C GLU A 117 -3.17 20.71 2.05
N GLN A 118 -4.25 20.45 1.32
CA GLN A 118 -5.28 19.51 1.80
C GLN A 118 -4.81 18.07 1.55
N ALA A 119 -4.98 17.21 2.56
CA ALA A 119 -4.78 15.78 2.41
C ALA A 119 -5.65 15.23 1.28
N THR A 120 -5.10 14.31 0.49
CA THR A 120 -5.85 13.69 -0.63
C THR A 120 -6.85 12.66 -0.14
N LEU A 121 -6.60 12.05 1.03
CA LEU A 121 -7.49 11.09 1.69
C LEU A 121 -7.95 11.62 3.04
N SER A 122 -9.24 11.40 3.35
CA SER A 122 -9.72 11.58 4.72
C SER A 122 -9.16 10.48 5.65
N PRO A 123 -9.10 10.70 6.97
CA PRO A 123 -8.69 9.66 7.92
C PRO A 123 -9.49 8.37 7.80
N GLU A 124 -10.80 8.46 7.50
CA GLU A 124 -11.70 7.31 7.32
C GLU A 124 -11.37 6.53 6.04
N GLN A 125 -11.12 7.24 4.94
CA GLN A 125 -10.70 6.63 3.67
C GLN A 125 -9.33 5.94 3.81
N PHE A 126 -8.40 6.59 4.53
CA PHE A 126 -7.12 5.99 4.86
C PHE A 126 -7.29 4.71 5.67
N GLN A 127 -8.04 4.76 6.78
CA GLN A 127 -8.30 3.58 7.62
C GLN A 127 -8.93 2.44 6.82
N THR A 128 -9.87 2.76 5.93
CA THR A 128 -10.54 1.76 5.09
C THR A 128 -9.56 1.09 4.11
N LEU A 129 -8.78 1.87 3.37
CA LEU A 129 -7.87 1.34 2.34
C LEU A 129 -6.62 0.69 2.95
N ALA A 130 -5.99 1.35 3.93
CA ALA A 130 -4.81 0.81 4.59
C ALA A 130 -5.18 -0.42 5.42
N GLY A 131 -6.31 -0.36 6.14
CA GLY A 131 -6.87 -1.50 6.86
C GLY A 131 -7.07 -2.71 5.96
N ALA A 132 -7.70 -2.52 4.80
CA ALA A 132 -7.93 -3.64 3.88
C ALA A 132 -6.64 -4.28 3.32
N VAL A 133 -5.60 -3.48 3.07
CA VAL A 133 -4.29 -4.01 2.63
C VAL A 133 -3.56 -4.73 3.78
N MET A 134 -3.65 -4.20 4.99
CA MET A 134 -3.03 -4.82 6.18
C MET A 134 -3.75 -6.12 6.56
N ASP A 135 -5.09 -6.14 6.57
CA ASP A 135 -5.89 -7.34 6.80
C ASP A 135 -5.61 -8.44 5.76
N LEU A 136 -5.35 -8.04 4.50
CA LEU A 136 -4.91 -8.95 3.46
C LEU A 136 -3.57 -9.60 3.83
N LEU A 137 -2.60 -8.80 4.27
CA LEU A 137 -1.27 -9.25 4.69
C LEU A 137 -1.31 -10.04 6.01
N ASP A 138 -2.30 -9.82 6.87
CA ASP A 138 -2.52 -10.58 8.10
C ASP A 138 -2.92 -12.05 7.83
N CYS A 139 -3.31 -12.39 6.60
CA CYS A 139 -3.56 -13.77 6.19
C CYS A 139 -2.28 -14.63 6.13
N ASP A 140 -1.08 -14.04 6.12
CA ASP A 140 0.20 -14.74 6.24
C ASP A 140 1.10 -14.02 7.28
N ALA A 141 1.39 -14.70 8.40
CA ALA A 141 2.18 -14.14 9.47
C ALA A 141 3.61 -13.76 9.06
N GLU A 142 4.19 -14.49 8.08
CA GLU A 142 5.50 -14.17 7.51
C GLU A 142 5.41 -12.90 6.64
N ALA A 143 4.36 -12.79 5.81
CA ALA A 143 4.08 -11.63 4.98
C ALA A 143 3.97 -10.35 5.82
N ARG A 144 3.12 -10.38 6.85
CA ARG A 144 2.98 -9.28 7.80
C ARG A 144 4.30 -8.89 8.45
N ARG A 145 5.09 -9.87 8.91
CA ARG A 145 6.38 -9.61 9.56
C ARG A 145 7.35 -8.91 8.62
N LEU A 146 7.49 -9.41 7.40
CA LEU A 146 8.39 -8.87 6.38
C LEU A 146 7.97 -7.46 5.94
N TYR A 147 6.67 -7.24 5.74
CA TYR A 147 6.16 -5.93 5.36
C TYR A 147 6.31 -4.91 6.50
N ALA A 148 6.05 -5.29 7.75
CA ALA A 148 6.28 -4.41 8.90
C ALA A 148 7.77 -4.07 9.10
N ASP A 149 8.69 -5.02 8.82
CA ASP A 149 10.13 -4.75 8.81
C ASP A 149 10.51 -3.75 7.70
N HIS A 150 9.93 -3.92 6.50
CA HIS A 150 10.13 -2.97 5.41
C HIS A 150 9.65 -1.56 5.78
N LEU A 151 8.44 -1.41 6.34
CA LEU A 151 7.93 -0.12 6.77
C LEU A 151 8.82 0.56 7.81
N SER A 152 9.40 -0.23 8.72
CA SER A 152 10.36 0.26 9.71
C SER A 152 11.66 0.75 9.03
N ALA A 153 12.19 -0.02 8.07
CA ALA A 153 13.36 0.37 7.29
C ALA A 153 13.14 1.67 6.50
N VAL A 154 11.97 1.81 5.84
CA VAL A 154 11.58 3.04 5.13
C VAL A 154 11.47 4.24 6.09
N ALA A 155 10.94 4.03 7.29
CA ALA A 155 10.86 5.08 8.31
C ALA A 155 12.23 5.48 8.90
N ASP A 156 13.17 4.53 8.95
CA ASP A 156 14.51 4.71 9.49
C ASP A 156 15.49 5.32 8.48
N ASP A 157 15.25 5.16 7.18
CA ASP A 157 16.08 5.76 6.12
C ASP A 157 15.94 7.30 6.12
N PRO A 158 16.99 8.05 6.52
CA PRO A 158 16.97 9.50 6.51
C PRO A 158 17.40 10.09 5.16
N LEU A 159 18.02 9.29 4.28
CA LEU A 159 18.56 9.69 2.99
C LEU A 159 17.51 9.61 1.88
N ASP A 160 16.46 8.82 2.08
CA ASP A 160 15.44 8.67 1.05
C ASP A 160 14.69 9.98 0.79
N GLY A 161 14.41 10.84 1.77
CA GLY A 161 13.81 12.17 1.52
C GLY A 161 12.43 12.14 0.81
N THR A 162 11.86 10.95 0.63
CA THR A 162 10.53 10.62 0.09
C THR A 162 9.41 11.06 1.02
N MET A 163 9.66 10.96 2.32
CA MET A 163 8.66 11.23 3.35
C MET A 163 9.11 12.33 4.33
N PRO A 164 8.21 13.26 4.69
CA PRO A 164 8.43 14.20 5.78
C PRO A 164 8.77 13.47 7.09
N ARG A 165 9.51 14.15 7.99
CA ARG A 165 9.93 13.57 9.27
C ARG A 165 8.74 13.12 10.11
N GLU A 166 7.64 13.86 10.02
CA GLU A 166 6.38 13.61 10.71
C GLU A 166 5.73 12.31 10.22
N VAL A 167 5.65 12.13 8.89
CA VAL A 167 5.13 10.92 8.26
C VAL A 167 6.01 9.72 8.60
N ARG A 168 7.35 9.86 8.56
CA ARG A 168 8.27 8.78 8.97
C ARG A 168 8.09 8.38 10.43
N SER A 169 7.94 9.36 11.33
CA SER A 169 7.70 9.07 12.75
C SER A 169 6.38 8.33 12.97
N ALA A 170 5.32 8.74 12.27
CA ALA A 170 4.02 8.06 12.34
C ALA A 170 4.06 6.67 11.70
N LEU A 171 4.77 6.52 10.57
CA LEU A 171 4.98 5.25 9.88
C LEU A 171 5.70 4.23 10.78
N ARG A 172 6.72 4.69 11.51
CA ARG A 172 7.42 3.85 12.51
C ARG A 172 6.46 3.35 13.60
N ALA A 173 5.57 4.22 14.09
CA ALA A 173 4.57 3.83 15.10
C ALA A 173 3.55 2.80 14.55
N LEU A 174 3.11 2.97 13.29
CA LEU A 174 2.26 2.00 12.60
C LEU A 174 2.95 0.64 12.49
N ALA A 175 4.18 0.62 11.97
CA ALA A 175 4.95 -0.60 11.74
C ALA A 175 5.20 -1.36 13.05
N GLN A 176 5.55 -0.66 14.12
CA GLN A 176 5.77 -1.27 15.45
C GLN A 176 4.48 -1.86 16.04
N SER A 177 3.36 -1.12 15.94
CA SER A 177 2.06 -1.61 16.41
C SER A 177 1.65 -2.89 15.67
N TRP A 178 1.77 -2.87 14.34
CA TRP A 178 1.32 -3.97 13.49
C TRP A 178 2.23 -5.20 13.52
N ARG A 179 3.53 -5.01 13.75
CA ARG A 179 4.46 -6.11 13.99
C ARG A 179 4.09 -6.91 15.24
N GLY A 180 3.71 -6.21 16.31
CA GLY A 180 3.35 -6.82 17.59
C GLY A 180 2.03 -7.58 17.55
N HIS A 181 1.01 -7.02 16.88
CA HIS A 181 -0.32 -7.62 16.79
C HIS A 181 -0.94 -7.43 15.39
N PRO A 182 -1.59 -8.47 14.82
CA PRO A 182 -2.37 -8.36 13.58
C PRO A 182 -3.69 -7.62 13.85
N ASP A 183 -3.58 -6.33 14.13
CA ASP A 183 -4.71 -5.42 14.30
C ASP A 183 -4.46 -4.18 13.44
N ALA A 184 -4.95 -4.24 12.20
CA ALA A 184 -4.83 -3.16 11.24
C ALA A 184 -5.49 -1.86 11.73
N SER A 185 -6.60 -1.96 12.46
CA SER A 185 -7.32 -0.81 13.00
C SER A 185 -6.47 -0.08 14.05
N GLN A 186 -5.89 -0.84 14.99
CA GLN A 186 -5.00 -0.29 16.00
C GLN A 186 -3.75 0.36 15.37
N ALA A 187 -3.15 -0.29 14.38
CA ALA A 187 -1.97 0.23 13.70
C ALA A 187 -2.28 1.50 12.88
N CYS A 188 -3.40 1.54 12.16
CA CYS A 188 -3.87 2.74 11.46
C CYS A 188 -4.17 3.89 12.44
N LYS A 189 -4.74 3.59 13.61
CA LYS A 189 -4.97 4.58 14.66
C LYS A 189 -3.64 5.12 15.20
N ALA A 190 -2.65 4.26 15.46
CA ALA A 190 -1.33 4.68 15.91
C ALA A 190 -0.65 5.65 14.93
N PHE A 191 -0.84 5.43 13.62
CA PHE A 191 -0.40 6.35 12.58
C PHE A 191 -1.08 7.71 12.67
N VAL A 192 -2.42 7.74 12.66
CA VAL A 192 -3.20 8.99 12.71
C VAL A 192 -2.90 9.79 13.97
N ASP A 193 -2.81 9.14 15.13
CA ASP A 193 -2.43 9.77 16.40
C ASP A 193 -0.99 10.28 16.38
N GLY A 194 -0.07 9.59 15.68
CA GLY A 194 1.29 10.05 15.43
C GLY A 194 1.33 11.33 14.58
N LEU A 195 0.60 11.35 13.46
CA LEU A 195 0.50 12.51 12.58
C LEU A 195 -0.10 13.72 13.31
N ASN A 196 -1.19 13.53 14.03
CA ASN A 196 -1.86 14.60 14.78
C ASN A 196 -0.97 15.22 15.86
N ARG A 197 -0.07 14.44 16.47
CA ARG A 197 0.90 14.97 17.44
C ARG A 197 2.00 15.79 16.78
N ALA A 198 2.38 15.44 15.55
CA ALA A 198 3.43 16.15 14.83
C ALA A 198 2.94 17.45 14.16
N LEU A 199 1.63 17.61 13.97
CA LEU A 199 0.98 18.81 13.42
C LEU A 199 0.62 19.88 14.47
N ARG A 200 0.76 19.56 15.77
CA ARG A 200 0.53 20.49 16.89
C ARG A 200 1.81 21.19 17.28
#